data_AF-A0A960I0U0-F1
#
_entry.id   AF-A0A960I0U0-F1
#
_cell.length_a   1.000
_cell.length_b   1.000
_cell.length_c   1.000
_cell.angle_alpha   90.00
_cell.angle_beta   90.00
_cell.angle_gamma   90.00
#
_symmetry.space_group_name_H-M   'P 1'
#
loop_
_entity.id
_entity.type
_entity.pdbx_description
1 polymer ?
#
loop_
_entity_poly.entity_id
_entity_poly.type
_entity_poly.pdbx_seq_one_letter_code
_entity_poly.pdbx_strand_id
1 'polypeptide(L)' 'MWRNPARQANLARAVRHFDIHPLDNAAPVGRRLAASDTSDLVGAHLTVMAESLGTFILTTDPDDMTRLNARFESY' A
#
# COMPACT_ATOMS: atom_id res chain seq x y z
N MET A 1 16.36 0.35 -6.23
CA MET A 1 17.80 0.65 -6.04
C MET A 1 18.11 0.59 -4.55
N TRP A 2 18.98 -0.31 -4.11
CA TRP A 2 19.45 -0.37 -2.71
C TRP A 2 20.36 0.83 -2.45
N ARG A 3 20.08 1.63 -1.43
CA ARG A 3 20.88 2.82 -1.10
C ARG A 3 21.77 2.49 0.08
N ASN A 4 23.07 2.33 -0.17
CA ASN A 4 24.07 1.92 0.82
C ASN A 4 23.69 0.58 1.51
N PRO A 5 24.03 -0.56 0.89
CA PRO A 5 23.61 -1.90 1.34
C PRO A 5 23.94 -2.21 2.80
N ALA A 6 25.04 -1.68 3.34
CA ALA A 6 25.45 -1.87 4.73
C ALA A 6 24.41 -1.33 5.73
N ARG A 7 23.65 -0.29 5.37
CA ARG A 7 22.59 0.29 6.21
C ARG A 7 21.22 -0.37 6.03
N GLN A 8 21.09 -1.30 5.09
CA GLN A 8 19.81 -1.90 4.71
C GLN A 8 19.74 -3.41 4.98
N ALA A 9 20.69 -3.95 5.76
CA ALA A 9 20.74 -5.39 6.07
C ALA A 9 19.45 -5.92 6.71
N ASN A 10 18.84 -5.19 7.64
CA ASN A 10 17.58 -5.60 8.28
C ASN A 10 16.41 -5.59 7.27
N LEU A 11 16.32 -4.56 6.43
CA LEU A 11 15.32 -4.51 5.36
C LEU A 11 15.52 -5.66 4.36
N ALA A 12 16.76 -5.95 3.97
CA ALA A 12 17.10 -7.09 3.11
C ALA A 12 16.70 -8.44 3.71
N ARG A 13 16.81 -8.57 5.03
CA ARG A 13 16.32 -9.77 5.73
C ARG A 13 14.79 -9.83 5.71
N ALA A 14 14.11 -8.75 6.07
CA ALA A 14 12.66 -8.71 6.16
C ALA A 14 11.97 -8.94 4.80
N VAL A 15 12.44 -8.29 3.74
CA VAL A 15 11.87 -8.39 2.38
C VAL A 15 11.82 -9.83 1.85
N ARG A 16 12.73 -10.71 2.30
CA ARG A 16 12.72 -12.14 1.91
C ARG A 16 11.55 -12.93 2.48
N HIS A 17 10.80 -12.36 3.42
CA HIS A 17 9.67 -13.00 4.07
C HIS A 17 8.33 -12.35 3.69
N PHE A 18 8.32 -11.48 2.68
CA PHE A 18 7.12 -10.85 2.16
C PHE A 18 6.88 -11.22 0.72
N ASP A 19 5.60 -11.38 0.36
CA ASP A 19 5.17 -11.36 -1.03
C ASP A 19 5.21 -9.91 -1.53
N ILE A 20 5.90 -9.68 -2.64
CA ILE A 20 6.10 -8.35 -3.20
C ILE A 20 5.19 -8.17 -4.40
N HIS A 21 4.28 -7.21 -4.30
CA HIS A 21 3.43 -6.78 -5.41
C HIS A 21 4.02 -5.53 -6.09
N PRO A 22 4.06 -5.48 -7.43
CA PRO A 22 4.53 -4.31 -8.15
C PRO A 22 3.56 -3.13 -8.02
N LEU A 23 4.09 -1.91 -8.14
CA LEU A 23 3.26 -0.70 -8.28
C LEU A 23 2.75 -0.60 -9.73
N ASP A 24 1.65 -1.29 -10.01
CA ASP A 24 0.96 -1.34 -11.30
C ASP A 24 -0.49 -0.81 -11.21
N ASN A 25 -1.37 -1.22 -12.15
CA ASN A 25 -2.81 -0.91 -12.09
C ASN A 25 -3.15 0.59 -12.04
N ALA A 26 -2.45 1.39 -12.85
CA ALA A 26 -2.58 2.85 -12.86
C ALA A 26 -4.02 3.36 -13.05
N ALA A 27 -4.84 2.70 -13.87
CA ALA A 27 -6.21 3.15 -14.13
C ALA A 27 -7.16 2.98 -12.91
N PRO A 28 -7.25 1.80 -12.28
CA PRO A 28 -7.95 1.65 -11.00
C PRO A 28 -7.46 2.62 -9.91
N VAL A 29 -6.15 2.82 -9.79
CA VAL A 29 -5.55 3.72 -8.79
C VAL A 29 -5.92 5.16 -9.07
N GLY A 30 -5.84 5.62 -10.33
CA GLY A 30 -6.28 6.96 -10.72
C GLY A 30 -7.75 7.22 -10.42
N ARG A 31 -8.63 6.22 -10.62
CA ARG A 31 -10.04 6.33 -10.23
C ARG A 31 -10.20 6.43 -8.71
N ARG A 32 -9.43 5.67 -7.94
CA ARG A 32 -9.43 5.75 -6.47
C ARG A 32 -9.04 7.14 -6.00
N LEU A 33 -7.92 7.66 -6.49
CA LEU A 33 -7.42 9.00 -6.18
C LEU A 33 -8.47 10.09 -6.45
N ALA A 34 -9.09 10.04 -7.64
CA ALA A 34 -10.14 10.97 -8.02
C ALA A 34 -11.38 10.88 -7.11
N ALA A 35 -11.79 9.66 -6.72
CA ALA A 35 -12.94 9.46 -5.85
C ALA A 35 -12.69 9.92 -4.40
N SER A 36 -11.48 9.73 -3.89
CA SER A 36 -11.09 10.13 -2.53
C SER A 36 -10.58 11.56 -2.39
N ASP A 37 -10.53 12.31 -3.51
CA ASP A 37 -9.97 13.66 -3.60
C ASP A 37 -8.62 13.79 -2.86
N THR A 38 -7.69 12.89 -3.17
CA THR A 38 -6.35 12.83 -2.56
C THR A 38 -5.28 12.63 -3.62
N SER A 39 -4.07 13.06 -3.29
CA SER A 39 -2.86 12.81 -4.09
C SER A 39 -2.00 11.68 -3.52
N ASP A 40 -2.45 11.00 -2.47
CA ASP A 40 -1.72 9.86 -1.90
C ASP A 40 -1.81 8.62 -2.80
N LEU A 41 -0.81 8.52 -3.70
CA LEU A 41 -0.64 7.40 -4.61
C LEU A 41 -0.42 6.08 -3.87
N VAL A 42 0.29 6.10 -2.74
CA VAL A 42 0.72 4.87 -2.06
C VAL A 42 -0.47 4.20 -1.39
N GLY A 43 -1.27 4.95 -0.62
CA GLY A 43 -2.48 4.42 0.00
C GLY A 43 -3.52 4.01 -1.04
N ALA A 44 -3.69 4.78 -2.12
CA ALA A 44 -4.61 4.41 -3.20
C ALA A 44 -4.19 3.10 -3.91
N HIS A 45 -2.89 2.92 -4.17
CA HIS A 45 -2.37 1.66 -4.73
C HIS A 45 -2.56 0.49 -3.77
N LEU A 46 -2.19 0.68 -2.50
CA LEU A 46 -2.35 -0.33 -1.45
C LEU A 46 -3.81 -0.80 -1.34
N THR A 47 -4.74 0.15 -1.41
CA THR A 47 -6.18 -0.15 -1.34
C THR A 47 -6.66 -0.98 -2.53
N VAL A 48 -6.32 -0.56 -3.76
CA VAL A 48 -6.67 -1.31 -4.98
C VAL A 48 -6.06 -2.72 -4.96
N MET A 49 -4.82 -2.85 -4.48
CA MET A 49 -4.15 -4.13 -4.36
C MET A 49 -4.84 -5.05 -3.36
N ALA A 50 -5.16 -4.55 -2.16
CA ALA A 50 -5.85 -5.33 -1.12
C ALA A 50 -7.21 -5.85 -1.60
N GLU A 51 -7.98 -4.99 -2.29
CA GLU A 51 -9.25 -5.38 -2.91
C GLU A 51 -9.06 -6.45 -3.99
N SER A 52 -8.07 -6.29 -4.87
CA SER A 52 -7.76 -7.26 -5.92
C SER A 52 -7.35 -8.63 -5.36
N LEU A 53 -6.73 -8.66 -4.19
CA LEU A 53 -6.32 -9.88 -3.50
C LEU A 53 -7.43 -10.46 -2.62
N GLY A 54 -8.57 -9.76 -2.47
CA GLY A 54 -9.66 -10.17 -1.59
C GLY A 54 -9.32 -10.11 -0.10
N THR A 55 -8.38 -9.25 0.29
CA THR A 55 -7.90 -9.10 1.67
C THR A 55 -8.22 -7.70 2.25
N PHE A 56 -7.66 -7.37 3.42
CA PHE A 56 -7.78 -6.07 4.09
C PHE A 56 -6.41 -5.52 4.49
N ILE A 57 -6.36 -4.23 4.81
CA ILE A 57 -5.14 -3.53 5.28
C ILE A 57 -5.10 -3.51 6.80
N LEU A 58 -3.98 -3.91 7.40
CA LEU A 58 -3.71 -3.67 8.82
C LEU A 58 -2.94 -2.34 8.95
N THR A 59 -3.49 -1.38 9.70
CA THR A 59 -2.92 -0.03 9.80
C THR A 59 -2.99 0.51 11.23
N THR A 60 -2.10 1.44 11.56
CA THR A 60 -2.20 2.29 12.78
C THR A 60 -2.91 3.62 12.51
N ASP A 61 -3.21 3.91 11.24
CA ASP A 61 -3.90 5.12 10.80
C ASP A 61 -5.21 4.75 10.08
N PRO A 62 -6.31 4.53 10.83
CA PRO A 62 -7.59 4.15 10.24
C PRO A 62 -8.28 5.30 9.51
N ASP A 63 -7.95 6.55 9.82
CA ASP A 63 -8.55 7.72 9.19
C ASP A 63 -8.11 7.84 7.73
N ASP A 64 -6.83 7.55 7.46
CA ASP A 64 -6.28 7.50 6.10
C ASP A 64 -6.98 6.42 5.24
N MET A 65 -7.15 5.22 5.81
CA MET A 65 -7.83 4.12 5.12
C MET A 65 -9.33 4.40 4.90
N THR A 66 -9.96 5.13 5.83
CA THR A 66 -11.34 5.57 5.68
C THR A 66 -11.48 6.57 4.53
N ARG A 67 -10.57 7.55 4.41
CA ARG A 67 -10.57 8.51 3.29
C ARG A 67 -10.47 7.83 1.93
N LEU A 68 -9.71 6.73 1.86
CA LEU A 68 -9.54 5.92 0.66
C LEU A 68 -10.65 4.90 0.44
N ASN A 69 -11.67 4.85 1.31
CA ASN A 69 -12.73 3.84 1.29
C ASN A 69 -12.16 2.41 1.21
N ALA A 70 -11.10 2.15 1.96
CA ALA A 70 -10.45 0.85 2.03
C ALA A 70 -11.12 -0.05 3.07
N ARG A 71 -10.99 -1.37 2.90
CA ARG A 71 -11.26 -2.33 3.98
C ARG A 71 -10.00 -2.46 4.84
N PHE A 72 -10.12 -2.16 6.13
CA PHE A 72 -8.98 -2.20 7.05
C PHE A 72 -9.35 -2.73 8.45
N GLU A 73 -8.33 -3.12 9.20
CA GLU A 73 -8.36 -3.33 10.65
C GLU A 73 -7.31 -2.44 11.32
N SER A 74 -7.62 -1.95 12.52
CA SER A 74 -6.65 -1.21 13.34
C SER A 74 -5.78 -2.19 14.11
N TYR A 75 -4.48 -1.91 14.14
CA TYR A 75 -3.57 -2.51 15.12
C TYR A 75 -3.73 -1.86 16.49
#